data_AF-A0A7S0IY17-F1
#
_entry.id   AF-A0A7S0IY17-F1
#
_cell.length_a   1.000
_cell.length_b   1.000
_cell.length_c   1.000
_cell.angle_alpha   90.00
_cell.angle_beta   90.00
_cell.angle_gamma   90.00
#
_symmetry.space_group_name_H-M   'P 1'
#
loop_
_entity.id
_entity.type
_entity.pdbx_description
1 polymer ?
#
loop_
_entity_poly.entity_id
_entity_poly.type
_entity_poly.pdbx_seq_one_letter_code
_entity_poly.pdbx_strand_id
1 'polypeptide(L)'
;AADATKSDAEVLSVLAALCSQLPSLGITAFCAAVRPHTTDSYARILPRLRAAIGGGVAPRPAASILGVHLDGPFCSSKHAPEGHPSQLVRESLRDSTDALRDVYSEVPSLEGGVALLTLAPELPGATEAIEELNARGVKVGLGRTAARLHECTLAVH
;
A
#
# COMPACT_ATOMS: atom_id res chain seq x y z
N ALA A 1 6.33 -4.50 8.22
CA ALA A 1 6.31 -3.82 6.90
C ALA A 1 7.49 -4.32 6.08
N ALA A 2 7.30 -4.55 4.79
CA ALA A 2 8.42 -4.89 3.91
C ALA A 2 9.31 -3.65 3.71
N ASP A 3 10.62 -3.83 3.81
CA ASP A 3 11.62 -2.76 3.67
C ASP A 3 12.23 -2.85 2.26
N ALA A 4 12.07 -1.79 1.48
CA ALA A 4 12.48 -1.76 0.08
C ALA A 4 13.99 -1.52 -0.13
N THR A 5 14.79 -1.48 0.95
CA THR A 5 16.26 -1.48 0.91
C THR A 5 16.86 -2.89 0.90
N LYS A 6 16.05 -3.91 1.17
CA LYS A 6 16.46 -5.31 1.25
C LYS A 6 16.58 -5.95 -0.13
N SER A 7 17.49 -6.91 -0.25
CA SER A 7 17.65 -7.75 -1.44
C SER A 7 16.43 -8.64 -1.68
N ASP A 8 16.31 -9.16 -2.91
CA ASP A 8 15.22 -10.02 -3.35
C ASP A 8 15.01 -11.23 -2.43
N ALA A 9 16.11 -11.89 -2.06
CA ALA A 9 16.11 -13.05 -1.18
C ALA A 9 15.61 -12.69 0.23
N GLU A 10 15.94 -11.49 0.71
CA GLU A 10 15.50 -11.02 2.02
C GLU A 10 14.00 -10.67 2.03
N VAL A 11 13.46 -10.05 0.98
CA VAL A 11 12.02 -9.76 0.89
C VAL A 11 11.22 -11.07 0.90
N LEU A 12 11.61 -12.04 0.09
CA LEU A 12 10.93 -13.34 0.04
C LEU A 12 11.08 -14.12 1.36
N SER A 13 12.26 -14.09 1.98
CA SER A 13 12.50 -14.70 3.29
C SER A 13 11.61 -14.09 4.38
N VAL A 14 11.47 -12.76 4.40
CA VAL A 14 10.56 -12.07 5.33
C VAL A 14 9.11 -12.49 5.09
N LEU A 15 8.66 -12.55 3.83
CA LEU A 15 7.30 -13.00 3.52
C LEU A 15 7.07 -14.46 3.92
N ALA A 16 8.03 -15.35 3.66
CA ALA A 16 7.96 -16.76 4.05
C ALA A 16 7.84 -16.91 5.57
N ALA A 17 8.64 -16.15 6.32
CA ALA A 17 8.59 -16.12 7.77
C ALA A 17 7.24 -15.63 8.29
N LEU A 18 6.70 -14.53 7.73
CA LEU A 18 5.37 -14.02 8.07
C LEU A 18 4.28 -15.05 7.79
N CYS A 19 4.27 -15.63 6.59
CA CYS A 19 3.28 -16.64 6.21
C CYS A 19 3.32 -17.86 7.13
N SER A 20 4.49 -18.27 7.61
CA SER A 20 4.64 -19.41 8.53
C SER A 20 4.23 -19.07 9.96
N GLN A 21 4.47 -17.86 10.43
CA GLN A 21 4.24 -17.47 11.83
C GLN A 21 2.80 -17.03 12.10
N LEU A 22 2.18 -16.28 11.19
CA LEU A 22 0.85 -15.69 11.36
C LEU A 22 -0.27 -16.70 11.72
N PRO A 23 -0.28 -17.94 11.20
CA PRO A 23 -1.26 -18.96 11.62
C PRO A 23 -1.23 -19.28 13.11
N SER A 24 -0.07 -19.17 13.78
CA SER A 24 0.03 -19.36 15.24
C SER A 24 -0.72 -18.30 16.04
N LEU A 25 -1.05 -17.16 15.41
CA LEU A 25 -1.86 -16.07 15.96
C LEU A 25 -3.32 -16.12 15.48
N GLY A 26 -3.72 -17.19 14.78
CA GLY A 26 -5.04 -17.32 14.16
C GLY A 26 -5.23 -16.52 12.87
N ILE A 27 -4.16 -15.92 12.32
CA ILE A 27 -4.21 -15.15 11.09
C ILE A 27 -4.00 -16.11 9.91
N THR A 28 -5.04 -16.28 9.08
CA THR A 28 -5.03 -17.18 7.93
C THR A 28 -4.77 -16.48 6.60
N ALA A 29 -4.95 -15.16 6.55
CA ALA A 29 -4.68 -14.36 5.37
C ALA A 29 -4.39 -12.89 5.74
N PHE A 30 -3.62 -12.19 4.91
CA PHE A 30 -3.26 -10.79 5.14
C PHE A 30 -2.90 -10.05 3.84
N CYS A 31 -2.90 -8.72 3.86
CA CYS A 31 -2.30 -7.91 2.81
C CYS A 31 -0.88 -7.49 3.21
N ALA A 32 0.10 -7.67 2.33
CA ALA A 32 1.47 -7.28 2.59
C ALA A 32 1.60 -5.75 2.54
N ALA A 33 1.77 -5.12 3.71
CA ALA A 33 1.84 -3.68 3.82
C ALA A 33 3.23 -3.12 3.47
N VAL A 34 3.25 -2.15 2.56
CA VAL A 34 4.40 -1.35 2.14
C VAL A 34 4.20 0.08 2.62
N ARG A 35 5.18 0.57 3.39
CA ARG A 35 5.20 1.96 3.85
C ARG A 35 5.76 2.88 2.77
N PRO A 36 5.64 4.22 2.91
CA PRO A 36 6.14 5.16 1.92
C PRO A 36 7.62 4.90 1.59
N HIS A 37 7.98 4.79 0.33
CA HIS A 37 9.36 4.61 -0.11
C HIS A 37 9.58 5.41 -1.40
N THR A 38 10.82 5.44 -1.89
CA THR A 38 11.12 6.08 -3.18
C THR A 38 10.46 5.32 -4.32
N THR A 39 10.21 6.01 -5.44
CA THR A 39 9.66 5.40 -6.66
C THR A 39 10.48 4.18 -7.10
N ASP A 40 11.80 4.26 -7.09
CA ASP A 40 12.69 3.14 -7.43
C ASP A 40 12.48 1.92 -6.51
N SER A 41 12.21 2.18 -5.23
CA SER A 41 11.94 1.14 -4.25
C SER A 41 10.59 0.47 -4.48
N TYR A 42 9.56 1.22 -4.89
CA TYR A 42 8.28 0.66 -5.32
C TYR A 42 8.42 -0.19 -6.59
N ALA A 43 9.07 0.34 -7.63
CA ALA A 43 9.33 -0.35 -8.89
C ALA A 43 10.06 -1.68 -8.68
N ARG A 44 10.93 -1.74 -7.67
CA ARG A 44 11.57 -2.97 -7.22
C ARG A 44 10.59 -3.87 -6.46
N ILE A 45 9.96 -3.41 -5.38
CA ILE A 45 9.31 -4.34 -4.43
C ILE A 45 7.95 -4.86 -4.92
N LEU A 46 7.17 -4.05 -5.66
CA LEU A 46 5.79 -4.40 -6.02
C LEU A 46 5.69 -5.67 -6.90
N PRO A 47 6.53 -5.86 -7.95
CA PRO A 47 6.51 -7.10 -8.72
C PRO A 47 6.78 -8.35 -7.88
N ARG A 48 7.62 -8.24 -6.84
CA ARG A 48 7.98 -9.35 -5.94
C ARG A 48 6.83 -9.70 -5.01
N LEU A 49 6.19 -8.69 -4.43
CA LEU A 49 5.00 -8.90 -3.61
C LEU A 49 3.87 -9.51 -4.45
N ARG A 50 3.68 -9.01 -5.67
CA ARG A 50 2.70 -9.54 -6.62
C ARG A 50 2.94 -11.03 -6.91
N ALA A 51 4.20 -11.43 -7.12
CA ALA A 51 4.54 -12.84 -7.34
C ALA A 51 4.29 -13.75 -6.12
N ALA A 52 4.22 -13.19 -4.91
CA ALA A 52 3.95 -13.91 -3.67
C ALA A 52 2.44 -14.00 -3.33
N ILE A 53 1.58 -13.26 -4.03
CA ILE A 53 0.12 -13.31 -3.84
C ILE A 53 -0.39 -14.71 -4.18
N GLY A 54 -1.36 -15.20 -3.39
CA GLY A 54 -1.94 -16.54 -3.57
C GLY A 54 -1.15 -17.68 -2.95
N GLY A 55 0.04 -17.41 -2.39
CA GLY A 55 0.82 -18.34 -1.58
C GLY A 55 2.07 -18.90 -2.28
N GLY A 56 2.56 -20.05 -1.81
CA GLY A 56 3.73 -20.72 -2.37
C GLY A 56 5.08 -20.20 -1.86
N VAL A 57 5.08 -19.15 -1.03
CA VAL A 57 6.30 -18.63 -0.37
C VAL A 57 6.68 -19.37 0.91
N ALA A 58 5.80 -20.23 1.45
CA ALA A 58 6.05 -21.01 2.67
C ALA A 58 5.34 -22.37 2.63
N PRO A 59 5.89 -23.41 3.29
CA PRO A 59 5.22 -24.70 3.43
C PRO A 59 3.97 -24.59 4.31
N ARG A 60 2.96 -25.42 4.05
CA ARG A 60 1.71 -25.41 4.82
C ARG A 60 1.88 -26.06 6.21
N PRO A 61 1.14 -25.60 7.24
CA PRO A 61 0.14 -24.52 7.22
C PRO A 61 0.80 -23.13 7.13
N ALA A 62 0.27 -22.27 6.25
CA ALA A 62 0.78 -20.92 6.03
C ALA A 62 -0.38 -19.94 5.77
N ALA A 63 -0.23 -18.70 6.22
CA ALA A 63 -1.15 -17.62 5.91
C ALA A 63 -1.03 -17.21 4.42
N SER A 64 -2.15 -16.86 3.80
CA SER A 64 -2.19 -16.44 2.40
C SER A 64 -2.01 -14.93 2.25
N ILE A 65 -1.20 -14.52 1.29
CA ILE A 65 -1.10 -13.10 0.90
C ILE A 65 -2.25 -12.80 -0.07
N LEU A 66 -3.17 -11.92 0.33
CA LEU A 66 -4.35 -11.52 -0.45
C LEU A 66 -4.05 -10.42 -1.47
N GLY A 67 -2.99 -9.65 -1.24
CA GLY A 67 -2.61 -8.51 -2.04
C GLY A 67 -1.62 -7.62 -1.31
N VAL A 68 -1.27 -6.51 -1.95
CA VAL A 68 -0.43 -5.45 -1.40
C VAL A 68 -1.30 -4.38 -0.77
N HIS A 69 -0.89 -3.91 0.40
CA HIS A 69 -1.42 -2.69 1.02
C HIS A 69 -0.37 -1.57 0.90
N LEU A 70 -0.68 -0.52 0.16
CA LEU A 70 0.15 0.68 0.06
C LEU A 70 -0.27 1.67 1.16
N ASP A 71 0.52 1.83 2.23
CA ASP A 71 0.22 2.76 3.34
C ASP A 71 0.82 4.15 3.07
N GLY A 72 0.26 4.91 2.12
CA GLY A 72 0.82 6.19 1.65
C GLY A 72 1.69 6.03 0.39
N PRO A 73 2.38 7.08 -0.09
CA PRO A 73 2.85 8.28 0.62
C PRO A 73 1.84 9.43 0.79
N PHE A 74 0.65 9.30 0.21
CA PHE A 74 -0.33 10.38 0.15
C PHE A 74 -1.02 10.63 1.48
N CYS A 75 -0.35 11.33 2.40
CA CYS A 75 -0.82 11.56 3.75
C CYS A 75 -0.60 13.01 4.20
N SER A 76 -1.31 13.41 5.25
CA SER A 76 -1.11 14.69 5.93
C SER A 76 0.27 14.72 6.60
N SER A 77 1.04 15.79 6.37
CA SER A 77 2.32 16.00 7.06
C SER A 77 2.21 15.95 8.59
N LYS A 78 1.04 16.31 9.15
CA LYS A 78 0.74 16.27 10.60
C LYS A 78 0.60 14.85 11.15
N HIS A 79 0.31 13.87 10.29
CA HIS A 79 0.01 12.50 10.67
C HIS A 79 0.86 11.48 9.89
N ALA A 80 2.01 11.93 9.39
CA ALA A 80 2.98 11.06 8.73
C ALA A 80 3.43 9.94 9.68
N PRO A 81 3.74 8.73 9.17
CA PRO A 81 4.24 7.64 10.01
C PRO A 81 5.48 8.05 10.80
N GLU A 82 5.53 7.68 12.08
CA GLU A 82 6.70 7.94 12.93
C GLU A 82 7.96 7.30 12.34
N GLY A 83 9.08 8.04 12.43
CA GLY A 83 10.38 7.60 11.93
C GLY A 83 10.53 7.64 10.41
N HIS A 84 9.57 8.23 9.68
CA HIS A 84 9.60 8.28 8.23
C HIS A 84 10.18 9.59 7.68
N PRO A 85 11.04 9.55 6.65
CA PRO A 85 11.58 10.78 6.06
C PRO A 85 10.46 11.67 5.52
N SER A 86 10.37 12.91 6.03
CA SER A 86 9.35 13.89 5.62
C SER A 86 9.32 14.13 4.11
N GLN A 87 10.47 14.02 3.45
CA GLN A 87 10.65 14.12 2.00
C GLN A 87 9.91 13.04 1.18
N LEU A 88 9.51 11.93 1.81
CA LEU A 88 8.70 10.88 1.15
C LEU A 88 7.20 11.15 1.27
N VAL A 89 6.76 12.06 2.14
CA VAL A 89 5.35 12.43 2.26
C VAL A 89 4.90 13.17 0.99
N ARG A 90 3.68 12.88 0.54
CA ARG A 90 3.04 13.54 -0.60
C ARG A 90 1.72 14.16 -0.14
N GLU A 91 1.65 15.48 -0.15
CA GLU A 91 0.45 16.24 0.27
C GLU A 91 -0.42 16.70 -0.91
N SER A 92 -0.29 16.03 -2.06
CA SER A 92 -1.07 16.35 -3.25
C SER A 92 -1.19 15.11 -4.14
N LEU A 93 -2.39 14.94 -4.67
CA LEU A 93 -2.81 13.99 -5.71
C LEU A 93 -3.42 14.76 -6.90
N ARG A 94 -3.04 16.03 -7.11
CA ARG A 94 -3.42 16.77 -8.33
C ARG A 94 -2.96 15.97 -9.54
N ASP A 95 -3.83 15.91 -10.56
CA ASP A 95 -3.66 15.01 -11.70
C ASP A 95 -3.48 13.56 -11.21
N SER A 96 -4.46 13.07 -10.45
CA SER A 96 -4.37 11.88 -9.58
C SER A 96 -3.74 10.66 -10.22
N THR A 97 -4.10 10.34 -11.47
CA THR A 97 -3.53 9.23 -12.24
C THR A 97 -2.02 9.39 -12.44
N ASP A 98 -1.56 10.60 -12.75
CA ASP A 98 -0.15 10.92 -12.94
C ASP A 98 0.57 10.92 -11.59
N ALA A 99 -0.02 11.50 -10.54
CA ALA A 99 0.55 11.46 -9.19
C ALA A 99 0.74 10.02 -8.69
N LEU A 100 -0.23 9.13 -8.90
CA LEU A 100 -0.14 7.72 -8.56
C LEU A 100 0.97 7.03 -9.37
N ARG A 101 1.03 7.27 -10.69
CA ARG A 101 2.05 6.70 -11.58
C ARG A 101 3.46 7.18 -11.23
N ASP A 102 3.63 8.45 -10.89
CA ASP A 102 4.92 9.04 -10.53
C ASP A 102 5.50 8.41 -9.25
N VAL A 103 4.63 8.05 -8.32
CA VAL A 103 5.03 7.42 -7.05
C VAL A 103 5.26 5.92 -7.22
N TYR A 104 4.33 5.20 -7.84
CA TYR A 104 4.35 3.74 -7.87
C TYR A 104 4.90 3.16 -9.17
N SER A 105 5.35 4.00 -10.12
CA SER A 105 5.74 3.65 -11.51
C SER A 105 4.59 3.13 -12.40
N GLU A 106 3.45 2.82 -11.82
CA GLU A 106 2.21 2.44 -12.49
C GLU A 106 1.01 2.91 -11.66
N VAL A 107 -0.17 2.96 -12.26
CA VAL A 107 -1.40 3.26 -11.50
C VAL A 107 -1.81 1.99 -10.76
N PRO A 108 -1.91 2.01 -9.41
CA PRO A 108 -2.29 0.83 -8.64
C PRO A 108 -3.60 0.21 -9.12
N SER A 109 -3.63 -1.11 -9.19
CA SER A 109 -4.80 -1.88 -9.60
C SER A 109 -4.84 -3.23 -8.88
N LEU A 110 -6.04 -3.81 -8.78
CA LEU A 110 -6.18 -5.15 -8.22
C LEU A 110 -5.46 -6.21 -9.08
N GLU A 111 -5.51 -6.08 -10.41
CA GLU A 111 -4.76 -6.93 -11.33
C GLU A 111 -3.23 -6.78 -11.16
N GLY A 112 -2.78 -5.58 -10.80
CA GLY A 112 -1.40 -5.30 -10.38
C GLY A 112 -1.04 -5.85 -9.00
N GLY A 113 -1.99 -6.48 -8.30
CA GLY A 113 -1.81 -7.08 -6.99
C GLY A 113 -2.01 -6.11 -5.82
N VAL A 114 -2.39 -4.85 -6.07
CA VAL A 114 -2.68 -3.89 -5.00
C VAL A 114 -4.15 -4.03 -4.58
N ALA A 115 -4.37 -4.49 -3.36
CA ALA A 115 -5.73 -4.71 -2.83
C ALA A 115 -6.23 -3.50 -2.01
N LEU A 116 -5.31 -2.78 -1.36
CA LEU A 116 -5.63 -1.67 -0.47
C LEU A 116 -4.61 -0.54 -0.66
N LEU A 117 -5.08 0.70 -0.70
CA LEU A 117 -4.24 1.89 -0.63
C LEU A 117 -4.78 2.79 0.48
N THR A 118 -3.91 3.28 1.35
CA THR A 118 -4.24 4.27 2.37
C THR A 118 -3.81 5.66 1.91
N LEU A 119 -4.75 6.60 1.93
CA LEU A 119 -4.48 8.01 1.64
C LEU A 119 -5.30 8.94 2.55
N ALA A 120 -4.87 10.19 2.61
CA ALA A 120 -5.56 11.26 3.30
C ALA A 120 -6.60 11.93 2.36
N PRO A 121 -7.92 11.90 2.70
CA PRO A 121 -9.00 12.38 1.83
C PRO A 121 -9.03 13.91 1.64
N GLU A 122 -8.41 14.68 2.54
CA GLU A 122 -8.33 16.14 2.44
C GLU A 122 -7.29 16.64 1.42
N LEU A 123 -6.47 15.73 0.88
CA LEU A 123 -5.44 16.13 -0.08
C LEU A 123 -6.07 16.58 -1.41
N PRO A 124 -5.55 17.65 -2.04
CA PRO A 124 -6.00 18.06 -3.37
C PRO A 124 -5.90 16.89 -4.37
N GLY A 125 -6.99 16.56 -5.06
CA GLY A 125 -7.07 15.45 -6.02
C GLY A 125 -7.36 14.07 -5.41
N ALA A 126 -7.59 13.98 -4.10
CA ALA A 126 -7.86 12.69 -3.44
C ALA A 126 -9.16 12.04 -3.88
N THR A 127 -10.23 12.82 -4.12
CA THR A 127 -11.54 12.29 -4.53
C THR A 127 -11.43 11.59 -5.89
N GLU A 128 -10.81 12.26 -6.87
CA GLU A 128 -10.58 11.71 -8.21
C GLU A 128 -9.64 10.50 -8.16
N ALA A 129 -8.63 10.52 -7.27
CA ALA A 129 -7.76 9.35 -7.04
C ALA A 129 -8.54 8.16 -6.48
N ILE A 130 -9.45 8.40 -5.53
CA ILE A 130 -10.28 7.35 -4.92
C ILE A 130 -11.20 6.72 -5.96
N GLU A 131 -11.88 7.53 -6.77
CA GLU A 131 -12.75 7.04 -7.85
C GLU A 131 -11.98 6.16 -8.83
N GLU A 132 -10.80 6.61 -9.27
CA GLU A 132 -9.93 5.87 -10.19
C GLU A 132 -9.43 4.55 -9.58
N LEU A 133 -8.99 4.57 -8.32
CA LEU A 133 -8.53 3.37 -7.60
C LEU A 133 -9.66 2.36 -7.43
N ASN A 134 -10.85 2.82 -7.04
CA ASN A 134 -12.04 1.98 -6.90
C ASN A 134 -12.45 1.37 -8.25
N ALA A 135 -12.41 2.14 -9.34
CA ALA A 135 -12.69 1.65 -10.69
C ALA A 135 -11.71 0.54 -11.12
N ARG A 136 -10.47 0.56 -10.59
CA ARG A 136 -9.45 -0.48 -10.79
C ARG A 136 -9.49 -1.62 -9.78
N GLY A 137 -10.53 -1.67 -8.93
CA GLY A 137 -10.73 -2.69 -7.92
C GLY A 137 -9.87 -2.56 -6.67
N VAL A 138 -9.10 -1.47 -6.52
CA VAL A 138 -8.31 -1.19 -5.32
C VAL A 138 -9.22 -0.57 -4.27
N LYS A 139 -9.25 -1.13 -3.05
CA LYS A 139 -9.95 -0.49 -1.95
C LYS A 139 -9.13 0.67 -1.41
N VAL A 140 -9.80 1.77 -1.06
CA VAL A 140 -9.14 2.90 -0.41
C VAL A 140 -9.50 2.94 1.08
N GLY A 141 -8.47 3.00 1.92
CA GLY A 141 -8.60 3.29 3.34
C GLY A 141 -8.27 4.75 3.61
N LEU A 142 -9.13 5.45 4.33
CA LEU A 142 -8.86 6.82 4.76
C LEU A 142 -7.97 6.78 6.01
N GLY A 143 -6.76 7.33 5.93
CA GLY A 143 -5.79 7.24 7.01
C GLY A 143 -4.69 8.28 6.90
N ARG A 144 -3.93 8.44 8.00
CA ARG A 144 -2.84 9.43 8.08
C ARG A 144 -3.32 10.84 7.72
N THR A 145 -4.51 11.18 8.22
CA THR A 145 -5.31 12.30 7.78
C THR A 145 -5.60 13.27 8.93
N ALA A 146 -5.67 14.56 8.61
CA ALA A 146 -6.19 15.63 9.45
C ALA A 146 -7.62 16.07 9.05
N ALA A 147 -8.28 15.29 8.18
CA ALA A 147 -9.60 15.57 7.66
C ALA A 147 -10.65 15.67 8.77
N ARG A 148 -11.58 16.58 8.56
CA ARG A 148 -12.83 16.65 9.31
C ARG A 148 -13.81 15.64 8.73
N LEU A 149 -14.84 15.31 9.51
CA LEU A 149 -15.88 14.35 9.13
C LEU A 149 -16.42 14.57 7.71
N HIS A 150 -16.70 15.82 7.32
CA HIS A 150 -17.25 16.12 5.98
C HIS A 150 -16.34 15.70 4.82
N GLU A 151 -15.02 15.83 4.94
CA GLU A 151 -14.05 15.43 3.92
C GLU A 151 -14.01 13.90 3.82
N CYS A 152 -14.05 13.21 4.97
CA CYS A 152 -14.15 11.75 4.99
C CYS A 152 -15.47 11.26 4.39
N THR A 153 -16.59 11.92 4.65
CA THR A 153 -17.90 11.54 4.10
C THR A 153 -17.93 11.69 2.59
N LEU A 154 -17.34 12.76 2.04
CA LEU A 154 -17.25 12.96 0.59
C LEU A 154 -16.37 11.91 -0.10
N ALA A 155 -15.38 11.36 0.61
CA ALA A 155 -14.44 10.39 0.09
C ALA A 155 -14.93 8.92 0.13
N VAL A 156 -16.09 8.65 0.73
CA VAL A 156 -16.68 7.30 0.81
C VAL A 156 -17.80 7.18 -0.22
N HIS A 157 -17.59 6.32 -1.22
CA HIS A 157 -18.54 6.01 -2.30
C HIS A 157 -18.94 4.54 -2.30
#